data_AF-K4KI81-F1
#
_entry.id   AF-K4KI81-F1
#
_cell.length_a   1.000
_cell.length_b   1.000
_cell.length_c   1.000
_cell.angle_alpha   90.00
_cell.angle_beta   90.00
_cell.angle_gamma   90.00
#
_symmetry.space_group_name_H-M   'P 1'
#
loop_
_entity.id
_entity.type
_entity.pdbx_description
1 polymer ?
#
loop_
_entity_poly.entity_id
_entity_poly.type
_entity_poly.pdbx_seq_one_letter_code
_entity_poly.pdbx_strand_id
1 'polypeptide(L)'
;MITYTYWVLFFALAAGALYQFGKRGAWKWGFISASVVMVAGWCAYFFHFEQVFVKRFGGVMTISVPKGQQHIATTWKDDNLWVENYDPATNTCYFYEYSKGNLLEGKVVIKHCNPVGRQATVPSAP
;
A
#
# COMPACT_ATOMS: atom_id res chain seq x y z
N MET A 1 0.34 -5.35 -16.24
CA MET A 1 0.46 -5.47 -14.77
C MET A 1 -0.93 -5.57 -14.19
N ILE A 2 -1.16 -6.45 -13.22
CA ILE A 2 -2.50 -6.79 -12.72
C ILE A 2 -3.28 -5.59 -12.19
N THR A 3 -2.59 -4.63 -11.54
CA THR A 3 -3.18 -3.39 -11.03
C THR A 3 -3.87 -2.60 -12.13
N TYR A 4 -3.23 -2.39 -13.28
CA TYR A 4 -3.83 -1.63 -14.39
C TYR A 4 -4.96 -2.40 -15.06
N THR A 5 -4.82 -3.73 -15.20
CA THR A 5 -5.88 -4.58 -15.74
C THR A 5 -7.15 -4.51 -14.88
N TYR A 6 -7.00 -4.54 -13.54
CA TYR A 6 -8.12 -4.34 -12.61
C TYR A 6 -8.83 -3.02 -12.87
N TRP A 7 -8.10 -1.89 -12.92
CA TRP A 7 -8.70 -0.57 -13.13
C TRP A 7 -9.39 -0.45 -14.49
N VAL A 8 -8.78 -0.96 -15.57
CA VAL A 8 -9.40 -0.94 -16.90
C VAL A 8 -10.72 -1.71 -16.92
N LEU A 9 -10.73 -2.94 -16.40
CA LEU A 9 -11.95 -3.75 -16.35
C LEU A 9 -13.01 -3.12 -15.45
N PHE A 10 -12.59 -2.54 -14.33
CA PHE A 10 -13.47 -1.88 -13.38
C PHE A 10 -14.16 -0.65 -13.98
N PHE A 11 -13.40 0.24 -14.64
CA PHE A 11 -13.97 1.39 -15.34
C PHE A 11 -14.85 0.97 -16.51
N ALA A 12 -14.48 -0.08 -17.25
CA ALA A 12 -15.32 -0.63 -18.31
C ALA A 12 -16.67 -1.15 -17.76
N LEU A 13 -16.68 -1.79 -16.60
CA LEU A 13 -17.90 -2.23 -15.90
C LEU A 13 -18.79 -1.05 -15.50
N ALA A 14 -18.22 -0.01 -14.89
CA ALA A 14 -18.96 1.20 -14.51
C ALA A 14 -19.53 1.94 -15.74
N ALA A 15 -18.74 2.08 -16.81
CA ALA A 15 -19.17 2.67 -18.07
C ALA A 15 -20.26 1.83 -18.75
N GLY A 16 -20.14 0.50 -18.72
CA GLY A 16 -21.15 -0.42 -19.24
C GLY A 16 -22.48 -0.30 -18.51
N ALA A 17 -22.46 -0.18 -17.17
CA ALA A 17 -23.66 0.06 -16.38
C ALA A 17 -24.34 1.39 -16.77
N LEU A 18 -23.55 2.48 -16.83
CA LEU A 18 -24.03 3.80 -17.27
C LEU A 18 -24.63 3.75 -18.67
N TYR A 19 -23.95 3.11 -19.63
CA TYR A 19 -24.44 2.98 -21.00
C TYR A 19 -25.78 2.24 -21.07
N GLN A 20 -25.94 1.13 -20.33
CA GLN A 20 -27.18 0.35 -20.35
C GLN A 20 -28.36 1.10 -19.74
N PHE A 21 -28.16 1.83 -18.64
CA PHE A 21 -29.20 2.65 -18.05
C PHE A 21 -29.48 3.93 -18.87
N GLY A 22 -28.44 4.52 -19.47
CA GLY A 22 -28.56 5.66 -20.38
C GLY A 22 -29.38 5.32 -21.64
N LYS A 23 -29.15 4.15 -22.24
CA LYS A 23 -29.96 3.65 -23.37
C LYS A 23 -31.45 3.49 -23.04
N ARG A 24 -31.77 3.27 -21.76
CA ARG A 24 -33.14 3.16 -21.25
C ARG A 24 -33.73 4.50 -20.77
N GLY A 25 -33.02 5.62 -20.95
CA GLY A 25 -33.42 6.94 -20.45
C GLY A 25 -33.35 7.08 -18.91
N ALA A 26 -32.86 6.06 -18.20
CA ALA A 26 -32.85 5.98 -16.74
C ALA A 26 -31.55 6.54 -16.14
N TRP A 27 -31.14 7.74 -16.57
CA TRP A 27 -29.85 8.35 -16.20
C TRP A 27 -29.63 8.46 -14.69
N LYS A 28 -30.65 8.83 -13.92
CA LYS A 28 -30.57 8.88 -12.44
C LYS A 28 -30.11 7.55 -11.85
N TRP A 29 -30.72 6.44 -12.29
CA TRP A 29 -30.36 5.10 -11.83
C TRP A 29 -29.02 4.64 -12.38
N GLY A 30 -28.67 5.04 -13.61
CA GLY A 30 -27.35 4.83 -14.19
C GLY A 30 -26.25 5.43 -13.33
N PHE A 31 -26.35 6.71 -12.96
CA PHE A 31 -25.38 7.37 -12.09
C PHE A 31 -25.30 6.72 -10.72
N ILE A 32 -26.44 6.44 -10.07
CA ILE A 32 -26.45 5.75 -8.77
C ILE A 32 -25.72 4.40 -8.87
N SER A 33 -26.03 3.59 -9.88
CA SER A 33 -25.41 2.28 -10.06
C SER A 33 -23.90 2.36 -10.30
N ALA A 34 -23.46 3.28 -11.16
CA ALA A 34 -22.04 3.47 -11.44
C ALA A 34 -21.29 4.01 -10.21
N SER A 35 -21.88 4.93 -9.44
CA SER A 35 -21.30 5.40 -8.18
C SER A 35 -21.14 4.27 -7.16
N VAL A 36 -22.14 3.40 -7.02
CA VAL A 36 -22.05 2.23 -6.12
C VAL A 36 -20.93 1.29 -6.57
N VAL A 37 -20.84 0.97 -7.87
CA VAL A 37 -19.75 0.15 -8.41
C VAL A 37 -18.40 0.80 -8.11
N MET A 38 -18.27 2.10 -8.42
CA MET A 38 -17.06 2.89 -8.21
C MET A 38 -16.59 2.87 -6.75
N VAL A 39 -17.48 3.14 -5.80
CA VAL A 39 -17.14 3.12 -4.37
C VAL A 39 -16.79 1.71 -3.91
N ALA A 40 -17.60 0.71 -4.27
CA ALA A 40 -17.38 -0.67 -3.84
C ALA A 40 -16.05 -1.23 -4.36
N GLY A 41 -15.73 -1.04 -5.64
CA GLY A 41 -14.47 -1.53 -6.19
C GLY A 41 -13.25 -0.70 -5.78
N TRP A 42 -13.40 0.60 -5.52
CA TRP A 42 -12.32 1.36 -4.90
C TRP A 42 -12.03 0.86 -3.48
N CYS A 43 -13.06 0.67 -2.65
CA CYS A 43 -12.92 0.11 -1.31
C CYS A 43 -12.32 -1.31 -1.35
N ALA A 44 -12.80 -2.18 -2.23
CA ALA A 44 -12.24 -3.52 -2.38
C ALA A 44 -10.77 -3.50 -2.84
N TYR A 45 -10.41 -2.56 -3.72
CA TYR A 45 -9.03 -2.38 -4.14
C TYR A 45 -8.14 -1.96 -2.97
N PHE A 46 -8.51 -0.87 -2.31
CA PHE A 46 -7.74 -0.29 -1.22
C PHE A 46 -7.61 -1.27 -0.05
N PHE A 47 -8.73 -1.76 0.49
CA PHE A 47 -8.73 -2.60 1.69
C PHE A 47 -8.36 -4.07 1.46
N HIS A 48 -8.19 -4.52 0.22
CA HIS A 48 -7.89 -5.94 -0.05
C HIS A 48 -6.95 -6.17 -1.24
N PHE A 49 -7.32 -5.72 -2.44
CA PHE A 49 -6.61 -6.17 -3.64
C PHE A 49 -5.22 -5.56 -3.81
N GLU A 50 -4.95 -4.33 -3.37
CA GLU A 50 -3.65 -3.69 -3.56
C GLU A 50 -2.50 -4.55 -3.02
N GLN A 51 -2.53 -4.94 -1.74
CA GLN A 51 -1.49 -5.78 -1.15
C GLN A 51 -1.45 -7.19 -1.75
N VAL A 52 -2.61 -7.79 -2.04
CA VAL A 52 -2.68 -9.12 -2.67
C VAL A 52 -2.03 -9.09 -4.06
N PHE A 53 -2.29 -8.05 -4.84
CA PHE A 53 -1.73 -7.87 -6.16
C PHE A 53 -0.23 -7.70 -6.11
N VAL A 54 0.28 -6.83 -5.22
CA VAL A 54 1.72 -6.62 -5.04
C VAL A 54 2.42 -7.90 -4.63
N LYS A 55 1.91 -8.58 -3.60
CA LYS A 55 2.55 -9.78 -3.04
C LYS A 55 2.50 -10.99 -3.97
N ARG A 56 1.39 -11.21 -4.68
CA ARG A 56 1.14 -12.49 -5.38
C ARG A 56 1.09 -12.39 -6.91
N PHE A 57 0.83 -11.21 -7.47
CA PHE A 57 0.49 -11.06 -8.88
C PHE A 57 1.31 -9.98 -9.60
N GLY A 58 2.35 -9.44 -8.98
CA GLY A 58 3.21 -8.41 -9.59
C GLY A 58 2.50 -7.05 -9.76
N GLY A 59 1.64 -6.71 -8.80
CA GLY A 59 1.03 -5.38 -8.69
C GLY A 59 2.02 -4.33 -8.17
N VAL A 60 1.54 -3.10 -8.00
CA VAL A 60 2.33 -1.96 -7.50
C VAL A 60 1.65 -1.31 -6.29
N MET A 61 2.45 -0.90 -5.33
CA MET A 61 2.06 -0.12 -4.14
C MET A 61 3.23 0.78 -3.75
N THR A 62 2.93 1.95 -3.21
CA THR A 62 3.92 2.94 -2.80
C THR A 62 3.77 3.20 -1.31
N ILE A 63 4.88 3.12 -0.56
CA ILE A 63 4.96 3.48 0.85
C ILE A 63 6.09 4.50 1.02
N SER A 64 5.84 5.52 1.83
CA SER A 64 6.82 6.56 2.13
C SER A 64 7.49 6.30 3.47
N VAL A 65 8.82 6.41 3.49
CA VAL A 65 9.60 6.40 4.72
C VAL A 65 9.35 7.72 5.47
N PRO A 66 9.07 7.69 6.78
CA PRO A 66 8.88 8.91 7.57
C PRO A 66 10.10 9.83 7.49
N LYS A 67 9.87 11.15 7.48
CA LYS A 67 10.95 12.14 7.43
C LYS A 67 11.94 11.94 8.58
N GLY A 68 13.23 12.08 8.28
CA GLY A 68 14.32 11.87 9.25
C GLY A 68 14.67 10.41 9.51
N GLN A 69 13.80 9.47 9.14
CA GLN A 69 14.13 8.04 9.19
C GLN A 69 14.78 7.58 7.88
N GLN A 70 15.55 6.51 7.99
CA GLN A 70 16.27 5.91 6.88
C GLN A 70 15.84 4.45 6.75
N HIS A 71 15.41 4.03 5.56
CA HIS A 71 14.98 2.66 5.30
C HIS A 71 16.10 1.62 5.46
N ILE A 72 15.86 0.57 6.23
CA ILE A 72 16.80 -0.55 6.40
C ILE A 72 16.38 -1.72 5.52
N ALA A 73 15.20 -2.30 5.80
CA ALA A 73 14.76 -3.54 5.18
C ALA A 73 13.23 -3.59 5.09
N THR A 74 12.74 -4.33 4.12
CA THR A 74 11.31 -4.64 3.95
C THR A 74 11.14 -6.15 3.82
N THR A 75 10.16 -6.72 4.50
CA THR A 75 9.83 -8.15 4.38
C THR A 75 8.33 -8.40 4.45
N TRP A 76 7.89 -9.52 3.90
CA TRP A 76 6.51 -9.99 4.05
C TRP A 76 6.45 -11.02 5.17
N LYS A 77 5.48 -10.87 6.07
CA LYS A 77 5.10 -11.91 7.02
C LYS A 77 3.62 -12.19 6.81
N ASP A 78 3.33 -13.40 6.34
CA ASP A 78 2.00 -13.73 5.82
C ASP A 78 1.55 -12.62 4.88
N ASP A 79 0.30 -12.17 4.94
CA ASP A 79 -0.25 -11.13 4.07
C ASP A 79 0.15 -9.69 4.45
N ASN A 80 0.94 -9.49 5.52
CA ASN A 80 1.31 -8.16 6.00
C ASN A 80 2.72 -7.78 5.57
N LEU A 81 2.90 -6.51 5.23
CA LEU A 81 4.19 -5.95 4.88
C LEU A 81 4.85 -5.33 6.11
N TRP A 82 6.08 -5.73 6.40
CA TRP A 82 6.88 -5.19 7.48
C TRP A 82 7.99 -4.32 6.91
N VAL A 83 8.07 -3.07 7.38
CA VAL A 83 9.07 -2.09 6.97
C VAL A 83 9.88 -1.66 8.18
N GLU A 84 11.19 -1.90 8.12
CA GLU A 84 12.14 -1.46 9.12
C GLU A 84 12.80 -0.14 8.70
N ASN A 85 12.71 0.86 9.57
CA ASN A 85 13.32 2.16 9.40
C ASN A 85 14.14 2.52 10.64
N TYR A 86 15.25 3.24 10.46
CA TYR A 86 16.10 3.72 11.56
C TYR A 86 16.10 5.23 11.65
N ASP A 87 15.96 5.73 12.87
CA ASP A 87 16.10 7.13 13.23
C ASP A 87 17.49 7.38 13.85
N PRO A 88 18.40 8.10 13.14
CA PRO A 88 19.73 8.41 13.63
C PRO A 88 19.74 9.41 14.80
N ALA A 89 18.72 10.27 14.93
CA ALA A 89 18.69 11.27 15.99
C ALA A 89 18.49 10.62 17.38
N THR A 90 17.78 9.50 17.41
CA THR A 90 17.41 8.79 18.64
C THR A 90 18.04 7.40 18.77
N ASN A 91 18.87 6.98 17.79
CA ASN A 91 19.41 5.62 17.68
C ASN A 91 18.34 4.54 17.89
N THR A 92 17.22 4.67 17.17
CA THR A 92 16.05 3.80 17.34
C THR A 92 15.62 3.22 16.00
N CYS A 93 15.39 1.90 15.97
CA CYS A 93 14.77 1.22 14.83
C CYS A 93 13.28 1.04 15.08
N TYR A 94 12.50 1.22 14.02
CA TYR A 94 11.06 1.07 13.99
C TYR A 94 10.70 0.01 12.96
N PHE A 95 10.03 -1.04 13.40
CA PHE A 95 9.40 -2.06 12.57
C PHE A 95 7.91 -1.75 12.48
N TYR A 96 7.46 -1.31 11.31
CA TYR A 96 6.06 -0.99 11.04
C TYR A 96 5.40 -2.14 10.29
N GLU A 97 4.27 -2.61 10.79
CA GLU A 97 3.41 -3.59 10.12
C GLU A 97 2.29 -2.87 9.37
N TYR A 98 2.30 -3.01 8.05
CA TYR A 98 1.25 -2.55 7.16
C TYR A 98 0.35 -3.71 6.74
N SER A 99 -0.88 -3.73 7.24
CA SER A 99 -1.91 -4.69 6.83
C SER A 99 -2.74 -4.17 5.66
N LYS A 100 -3.72 -4.97 5.20
CA LYS A 100 -4.51 -4.66 3.99
C LYS A 100 -5.21 -3.29 4.16
N GLY A 101 -5.18 -2.48 3.11
CA GLY A 101 -5.55 -1.06 3.21
C GLY A 101 -4.41 -0.14 3.64
N ASN A 102 -3.16 -0.64 3.68
CA ASN A 102 -2.00 0.14 4.12
C ASN A 102 -2.20 0.72 5.54
N LEU A 103 -2.95 0.00 6.38
CA LEU A 103 -3.23 0.38 7.74
C LEU A 103 -2.07 -0.07 8.62
N LEU A 104 -1.54 0.86 9.43
CA LEU A 104 -0.54 0.52 10.43
C LEU A 104 -1.23 -0.22 11.58
N GLU A 105 -0.96 -1.52 11.71
CA GLU A 105 -1.59 -2.37 12.73
C GLU A 105 -0.64 -2.60 13.92
N GLY A 106 0.63 -2.87 13.61
CA GLY A 106 1.67 -3.18 14.58
C GLY A 106 2.88 -2.25 14.46
N LYS A 107 3.53 -1.98 15.60
CA LYS A 107 4.80 -1.26 15.65
C LYS A 107 5.70 -1.87 16.71
N VAL A 108 6.91 -2.25 16.31
CA VAL A 108 7.98 -2.65 17.24
C VAL A 108 9.04 -1.57 17.27
N VAL A 109 9.55 -1.25 18.46
CA VAL A 109 10.56 -0.21 18.68
C VAL A 109 11.79 -0.83 19.33
N ILE A 110 12.93 -0.73 18.66
CA ILE A 110 14.21 -1.23 19.15
C ILE A 110 15.11 -0.03 19.45
N LYS A 111 15.37 0.23 20.73
CA LYS A 111 16.29 1.28 21.18
C LYS A 111 17.74 0.80 21.09
N HIS A 112 18.67 1.72 20.85
CA HIS A 112 20.09 1.41 20.70
C HIS A 112 20.34 0.37 19.60
N CYS A 113 19.63 0.53 18.48
CA CYS A 113 19.55 -0.47 17.42
C CYS A 113 20.90 -0.74 16.75
N ASN A 114 21.73 0.29 16.57
CA ASN A 114 23.08 0.19 16.00
C ASN A 114 23.15 -0.71 14.74
N PRO A 115 22.40 -0.40 13.66
CA PRO A 115 22.28 -1.29 12.50
C PRO A 115 23.63 -1.57 11.84
N VAL A 116 23.99 -2.86 11.74
CA VAL A 116 25.30 -3.34 11.28
C VAL A 116 25.67 -2.81 9.89
N GLY A 117 24.71 -2.77 8.97
CA GLY A 117 24.92 -2.28 7.59
C GLY A 117 25.14 -0.76 7.46
N ARG A 118 25.00 0.02 8.54
CA ARG A 118 25.26 1.47 8.57
C ARG A 118 26.31 1.88 9.59
N GLN A 119 27.10 0.94 10.10
CA GLN A 119 28.29 1.31 10.85
C GLN A 119 29.22 2.06 9.89
N ALA A 120 29.13 3.40 9.90
CA ALA A 120 30.17 4.24 9.33
C ALA A 120 31.45 3.75 9.99
N THR A 121 32.43 3.35 9.17
CA THR A 121 33.78 3.06 9.61
C THR A 121 34.22 4.21 10.51
N VAL A 122 34.21 3.98 11.82
CA VAL A 122 34.86 4.87 12.77
C VAL A 122 36.32 4.82 12.34
N PRO A 123 36.92 5.91 11.86
CA PRO A 123 38.34 5.90 11.58
C PRO A 123 39.03 5.53 12.90
N SER A 124 39.74 4.41 12.92
CA SER A 124 40.59 4.06 14.05
C SER A 124 41.54 5.23 14.24
N ALA A 125 41.44 5.91 15.38
CA ALA A 125 42.39 6.96 15.73
C ALA A 125 43.82 6.37 15.71
N PRO A 126 44.82 7.11 15.19
CA PRO A 126 46.20 6.66 15.15
C PRO A 126 46.81 6.45 16.53
#